data_AF-A0A382D2D3-F1
#
_entry.id   AF-A0A382D2D3-F1
#
_cell.length_a   1.000
_cell.length_b   1.000
_cell.length_c   1.000
_cell.angle_alpha   90.00
_cell.angle_beta   90.00
_cell.angle_gamma   90.00
#
_symmetry.space_group_name_H-M   'P 1'
#
loop_
_entity.id
_entity.type
_entity.pdbx_description
1 polymer ?
#
loop_
_entity_poly.entity_id
_entity_poly.type
_entity_poly.pdbx_seq_one_letter_code
_entity_poly.pdbx_strand_id
1 'polypeptide(L)'
;DEFKFTLIGQEIYDSIACYLLGSIPREHMHTEYSQHITWVDSTLLIPIKEESFDKSGQLLKEKYFSYTFIKEYQILTKVHVTNIQKNHSTTLNFENIELDTGVKDDLFHGRHLKRLPK
;
A
#
# COMPACT_ATOMS: atom_id res chain seq x y z
N ASP A 1 8.12 10.43 8.61
CA ASP A 1 9.35 10.17 9.41
C ASP A 1 10.08 8.90 9.05
N GLU A 2 9.39 7.80 8.75
CA GLU A 2 10.04 6.53 8.40
C GLU A 2 10.78 6.54 7.05
N PHE A 3 10.25 7.23 6.05
CA PHE A 3 10.82 7.31 4.71
C PHE A 3 11.33 8.73 4.39
N LYS A 4 12.26 8.81 3.44
CA LYS A 4 12.59 10.01 2.68
C LYS A 4 11.89 9.94 1.33
N PHE A 5 11.05 10.93 1.05
CA PHE A 5 10.27 11.01 -0.19
C PHE A 5 10.89 12.00 -1.16
N THR A 6 10.81 11.69 -2.46
CA THR A 6 11.21 12.58 -3.55
C THR A 6 10.20 12.46 -4.68
N LEU A 7 9.74 13.58 -5.22
CA LEU A 7 9.00 13.57 -6.48
C LEU A 7 10.01 13.33 -7.60
N ILE A 8 9.96 12.15 -8.23
CA ILE A 8 10.95 11.75 -9.24
C ILE A 8 10.48 12.01 -10.67
N GLY A 9 9.20 12.31 -10.87
CA GLY A 9 8.66 12.63 -12.20
C GLY A 9 7.13 12.62 -12.27
N GLN A 10 6.63 12.63 -13.51
CA GLN A 10 5.23 12.48 -13.85
C GLN A 10 5.10 11.51 -15.02
N GLU A 11 4.07 10.67 -14.99
CA GLU A 11 3.78 9.70 -16.04
C GLU A 11 2.28 9.54 -16.25
N ILE A 12 1.88 8.92 -17.35
CA ILE A 12 0.51 8.44 -17.54
C ILE A 12 0.53 6.92 -17.35
N TYR A 13 -0.21 6.43 -16.36
CA TYR A 13 -0.43 5.01 -16.12
C TYR A 13 -1.92 4.70 -16.29
N ASP A 14 -2.24 3.76 -17.19
CA ASP A 14 -3.63 3.38 -17.51
C ASP A 14 -4.57 4.58 -17.79
N SER A 15 -4.10 5.50 -18.62
CA SER A 15 -4.79 6.78 -18.95
C SER A 15 -4.98 7.76 -17.78
N ILE A 16 -4.36 7.50 -16.62
CA ILE A 16 -4.38 8.37 -15.44
C ILE A 16 -3.05 9.12 -15.33
N ALA A 17 -3.11 10.45 -15.25
CA ALA A 17 -1.93 11.28 -14.99
C ALA A 17 -1.47 11.10 -13.53
N CYS A 18 -0.20 10.73 -13.36
CA CYS A 18 0.38 10.34 -12.07
C CYS A 18 1.63 11.15 -11.74
N TYR A 19 1.82 11.42 -10.45
CA TYR A 19 3.12 11.74 -9.89
C TYR A 19 3.88 10.44 -9.60
N LEU A 20 5.18 10.41 -9.91
CA LEU A 20 6.07 9.36 -9.47
C LEU A 20 6.71 9.76 -8.15
N LEU A 21 6.40 9.02 -7.10
CA LEU A 21 6.94 9.24 -5.76
C LEU A 21 8.00 8.18 -5.45
N GLY A 22 9.25 8.60 -5.36
CA GLY A 22 10.34 7.77 -4.83
C GLY A 22 10.35 7.79 -3.31
N SER A 23 10.38 6.62 -2.68
CA SER A 23 10.35 6.45 -1.22
C SER A 23 11.52 5.58 -0.77
N ILE A 24 12.45 6.16 -0.01
CA ILE A 24 13.62 5.45 0.52
C ILE A 24 13.45 5.27 2.04
N PRO A 25 13.42 4.04 2.57
CA PRO A 25 13.33 3.79 3.99
C PRO A 25 14.57 4.32 4.72
N ARG A 26 14.39 4.89 5.90
CA ARG A 26 15.53 5.35 6.73
C ARG A 26 16.24 4.17 7.40
N GLU A 27 17.48 4.43 7.84
CA GLU A 27 18.39 3.41 8.37
C GLU A 27 17.83 2.61 9.57
N HIS A 28 16.99 3.23 10.40
CA HIS A 28 16.39 2.57 11.57
C HIS A 28 15.25 1.59 11.20
N MET A 29 14.81 1.56 9.95
CA MET A 29 13.74 0.66 9.50
C MET A 29 14.28 -0.74 9.22
N HIS A 30 13.74 -1.74 9.91
CA HIS A 30 13.93 -3.14 9.55
C HIS A 30 13.03 -3.49 8.36
N THR A 31 13.55 -3.36 7.14
CA THR A 31 12.82 -3.64 5.90
C THR A 31 13.69 -4.39 4.88
N GLU A 32 13.05 -5.22 4.07
CA GLU A 32 13.65 -5.96 2.96
C GLU A 32 13.90 -5.07 1.72
N TYR A 33 13.27 -3.89 1.68
CA TYR A 33 13.26 -3.03 0.50
C TYR A 33 14.37 -1.98 0.55
N SER A 34 14.96 -1.67 -0.60
CA SER A 34 15.88 -0.52 -0.75
C SER A 34 15.13 0.77 -1.06
N GLN A 35 14.03 0.67 -1.82
CA GLN A 35 13.18 1.79 -2.21
C GLN A 35 11.84 1.31 -2.77
N HIS A 36 10.91 2.25 -2.86
CA HIS A 36 9.65 2.10 -3.58
C HIS A 36 9.51 3.24 -4.59
N ILE A 37 8.92 2.95 -5.75
CA ILE A 37 8.43 3.93 -6.70
C ILE A 37 6.92 3.76 -6.78
N THR A 38 6.18 4.81 -6.45
CA THR A 38 4.72 4.79 -6.39
C THR A 38 4.14 5.74 -7.43
N TRP A 39 3.23 5.25 -8.26
CA TRP A 39 2.40 6.07 -9.14
C TRP A 39 1.22 6.56 -8.31
N VAL A 40 1.18 7.86 -8.07
CA VAL A 40 0.14 8.54 -7.30
C VAL A 40 -0.73 9.33 -8.26
N ASP A 41 -2.03 9.04 -8.30
CA ASP A 41 -3.00 9.79 -9.10
C ASP A 41 -2.87 11.29 -8.80
N SER A 42 -2.66 12.11 -9.83
CA SER A 42 -2.39 13.54 -9.68
C SER A 42 -3.59 14.38 -9.24
N THR A 43 -4.80 13.83 -9.33
CA THR A 43 -6.06 14.47 -8.95
C THR A 43 -6.52 13.98 -7.58
N LEU A 44 -6.59 12.67 -7.39
CA LEU A 44 -7.10 12.02 -6.18
C LEU A 44 -6.04 11.85 -5.10
N LEU A 45 -4.75 11.96 -5.44
CA LEU A 45 -3.61 11.80 -4.53
C LEU A 45 -3.57 10.42 -3.84
N ILE A 46 -4.03 9.38 -4.53
CA ILE A 46 -4.02 7.98 -4.08
C ILE A 46 -3.02 7.15 -4.89
N PRO A 47 -2.37 6.14 -4.29
CA PRO A 47 -1.46 5.27 -5.02
C PRO A 47 -2.24 4.29 -5.89
N ILE A 48 -1.88 4.13 -7.16
CA ILE A 48 -2.55 3.19 -8.07
C ILE A 48 -1.66 2.02 -8.50
N LYS A 49 -0.34 2.25 -8.48
CA LYS A 49 0.70 1.25 -8.72
C LYS A 49 1.90 1.52 -7.81
N GLU A 50 2.59 0.46 -7.39
CA GLU A 50 3.89 0.57 -6.73
C GLU A 50 4.85 -0.51 -7.21
N GLU A 51 6.10 -0.11 -7.45
CA GLU A 51 7.24 -0.99 -7.62
C GLU A 51 8.12 -0.93 -6.37
N SER A 52 8.44 -2.10 -5.81
CA SER A 52 9.29 -2.25 -4.63
C SER A 52 10.57 -2.98 -5.00
N PHE A 53 11.72 -2.45 -4.59
CA PHE A 53 13.04 -2.97 -4.95
C PHE A 53 13.72 -3.62 -3.75
N ASP A 54 14.43 -4.73 -3.96
CA ASP A 54 15.21 -5.39 -2.91
C ASP A 54 16.48 -4.61 -2.53
N LYS A 55 17.23 -5.06 -1.52
CA LYS A 55 18.49 -4.43 -1.08
C LYS A 55 19.60 -4.38 -2.14
N SER A 56 19.52 -5.20 -3.19
CA SER A 56 20.44 -5.16 -4.33
C SER A 56 20.00 -4.18 -5.44
N GLY A 57 18.82 -3.56 -5.28
CA GLY A 57 18.26 -2.60 -6.23
C GLY A 57 17.47 -3.26 -7.36
N GLN A 58 17.17 -4.56 -7.28
CA GLN A 58 16.39 -5.26 -8.29
C GLN A 58 14.90 -5.20 -7.97
N LEU A 59 14.06 -5.16 -9.01
CA LEU A 59 12.60 -5.19 -8.85
C LEU A 59 12.21 -6.49 -8.14
N LEU A 60 11.57 -6.35 -6.97
CA LEU A 60 11.16 -7.47 -6.14
C LEU A 60 9.65 -7.69 -6.22
N LYS A 61 8.86 -6.62 -6.10
CA LYS A 61 7.39 -6.68 -6.15
C LYS A 61 6.80 -5.57 -6.98
N GLU A 62 5.75 -5.91 -7.70
CA GLU A 62 4.77 -4.96 -8.25
C GLU A 62 3.47 -5.06 -7.45
N LYS A 63 2.84 -3.91 -7.20
CA LYS A 63 1.55 -3.81 -6.51
C LYS A 63 0.60 -2.94 -7.31
N TYR A 64 -0.65 -3.36 -7.39
CA TYR A 64 -1.73 -2.65 -8.06
C TYR A 64 -2.88 -2.47 -7.08
N PHE A 65 -3.41 -1.25 -7.00
CA PHE A 65 -4.40 -0.86 -5.99
C PHE A 65 -5.71 -0.47 -6.67
N SER A 66 -6.82 -0.99 -6.17
CA SER A 66 -8.16 -0.62 -6.65
C SER A 66 -8.96 0.00 -5.53
N TYR A 67 -9.74 1.02 -5.89
CA TYR A 67 -10.49 1.84 -4.95
C TYR A 67 -11.96 1.92 -5.34
N THR A 68 -12.79 2.25 -4.37
CA THR A 68 -14.17 2.69 -4.58
C THR A 68 -14.47 3.88 -3.69
N PHE A 69 -15.46 4.68 -4.07
CA PHE A 69 -16.00 5.68 -3.17
C PHE A 69 -17.01 5.04 -2.22
N ILE A 70 -16.82 5.25 -0.91
CA ILE A 70 -17.82 4.95 0.12
C ILE A 70 -18.03 6.23 0.92
N LYS A 71 -19.24 6.81 0.82
CA LYS A 71 -19.53 8.18 1.27
C LYS A 71 -18.57 9.17 0.60
N GLU A 72 -17.85 9.99 1.38
CA GLU A 72 -16.85 10.94 0.91
C GLU A 72 -15.41 10.37 0.78
N TYR A 73 -15.19 9.09 1.12
CA TYR A 73 -13.85 8.51 1.18
C TYR A 73 -13.51 7.65 -0.03
N GLN A 74 -12.25 7.73 -0.47
CA GLN A 74 -11.61 6.78 -1.37
C GLN A 74 -11.13 5.57 -0.57
N ILE A 75 -11.81 4.43 -0.72
CA ILE A 75 -11.56 3.22 0.06
C ILE A 75 -10.90 2.17 -0.81
N LEU A 76 -9.76 1.64 -0.34
CA LEU A 76 -9.05 0.54 -0.97
C LEU A 76 -9.88 -0.76 -0.89
N THR A 77 -10.20 -1.35 -2.03
CA THR A 77 -11.01 -2.58 -2.11
C THR A 77 -10.20 -3.78 -2.57
N LYS A 78 -9.07 -3.55 -3.25
CA LYS A 78 -8.21 -4.64 -3.73
C LYS A 78 -6.76 -4.22 -3.81
N VAL A 79 -5.87 -5.15 -3.44
CA VAL A 79 -4.44 -5.07 -3.72
C VAL A 79 -4.01 -6.35 -4.42
N HIS A 80 -3.46 -6.23 -5.62
CA HIS A 80 -2.79 -7.33 -6.30
C HIS A 80 -1.29 -7.13 -6.18
N VAL A 81 -0.58 -8.12 -5.63
CA VAL A 81 0.87 -8.09 -5.43
C VAL A 81 1.48 -9.26 -6.20
N THR A 82 2.50 -8.98 -7.01
CA THR A 82 3.30 -10.00 -7.69
C THR A 82 4.74 -9.87 -7.23
N ASN A 83 5.29 -10.94 -6.64
CA ASN A 83 6.73 -11.07 -6.45
C ASN A 83 7.35 -11.57 -7.75
N ILE A 84 8.02 -10.67 -8.47
CA ILE A 84 8.57 -10.93 -9.81
C ILE A 84 9.68 -11.97 -9.75
N GLN A 85 10.50 -11.94 -8.70
CA GLN A 85 11.65 -12.83 -8.55
C GLN A 85 11.25 -14.27 -8.21
N LYS A 86 10.09 -14.47 -7.57
CA LYS A 86 9.59 -15.79 -7.17
C LYS A 86 8.41 -16.29 -8.00
N ASN A 87 7.96 -15.51 -8.99
CA ASN A 87 6.76 -15.77 -9.79
C ASN A 87 5.55 -16.17 -8.92
N HIS A 88 5.35 -15.47 -7.81
CA HIS A 88 4.29 -15.73 -6.85
C HIS A 88 3.44 -14.48 -6.68
N SER A 89 2.11 -14.65 -6.68
CA SER A 89 1.18 -13.54 -6.51
C SER A 89 0.29 -13.72 -5.29
N THR A 90 -0.21 -12.60 -4.78
CA THR A 90 -1.16 -12.54 -3.68
C THR A 90 -2.17 -11.46 -4.00
N THR A 91 -3.45 -11.79 -3.85
CA THR A 91 -4.53 -10.82 -4.02
C THR A 91 -5.24 -10.66 -2.68
N LEU A 92 -5.31 -9.43 -2.18
CA LEU A 92 -6.10 -9.06 -1.02
C LEU A 92 -7.38 -8.40 -1.54
N ASN A 93 -8.55 -8.94 -1.18
CA ASN A 93 -9.85 -8.33 -1.46
C ASN A 93 -10.48 -7.90 -0.14
N PHE A 94 -10.99 -6.68 -0.09
CA PHE A 94 -11.66 -6.09 1.07
C PHE A 94 -13.15 -5.96 0.75
N GLU A 95 -13.97 -6.69 1.50
CA GLU A 95 -15.42 -6.77 1.31
C GLU A 95 -16.13 -6.39 2.61
N ASN A 96 -17.42 -6.05 2.51
CA ASN A 96 -18.27 -5.68 3.66
C ASN A 96 -17.68 -4.54 4.51
N ILE A 97 -17.13 -3.52 3.84
CA ILE A 97 -16.52 -2.37 4.52
C ILE A 97 -17.60 -1.46 5.08
N GLU A 98 -17.57 -1.25 6.40
CA GLU A 98 -18.43 -0.31 7.11
C GLU A 98 -17.60 0.84 7.69
N LEU A 99 -18.10 2.07 7.57
CA LEU A 99 -17.42 3.28 8.02
C LEU A 99 -18.16 3.94 9.17
N ASP A 100 -17.41 4.55 10.08
CA ASP A 100 -17.92 5.37 11.19
C ASP A 100 -18.88 4.62 12.13
N THR A 101 -18.62 3.34 12.39
CA THR A 101 -19.49 2.46 13.19
C THR A 101 -19.40 2.70 14.71
N GLY A 102 -18.56 3.64 15.16
CA GLY A 102 -18.38 3.94 16.57
C GLY A 102 -17.60 2.87 17.35
N VAL A 103 -16.62 2.23 16.69
CA VAL A 103 -15.70 1.27 17.34
C VAL A 103 -15.04 1.94 18.55
N LYS A 104 -15.15 1.29 19.71
CA LYS A 104 -14.65 1.80 20.98
C LYS A 104 -13.17 1.48 21.19
N ASP A 105 -12.46 2.37 21.87
CA ASP A 105 -11.03 2.20 22.20
C ASP A 105 -10.73 0.94 23.01
N ASP A 106 -11.69 0.47 23.80
CA ASP A 106 -11.55 -0.74 24.62
C ASP A 106 -11.27 -1.99 23.77
N LEU A 107 -11.75 -2.04 22.53
CA LEU A 107 -11.54 -3.14 21.60
C LEU A 107 -10.05 -3.34 21.25
N PHE A 108 -9.24 -2.28 21.32
CA PHE A 108 -7.82 -2.32 20.96
C PHE A 108 -6.90 -2.78 22.11
N HIS A 109 -7.47 -3.37 23.18
CA HIS A 109 -6.66 -4.01 24.22
C HIS A 109 -6.28 -5.44 23.84
N GLY A 110 -5.03 -5.83 24.05
CA GLY A 110 -4.52 -7.17 23.69
C GLY A 110 -5.25 -8.35 24.35
N ARG A 111 -6.01 -8.11 25.42
CA ARG A 111 -6.96 -9.08 26.01
C ARG A 111 -8.05 -9.52 25.03
N HIS A 112 -8.46 -8.66 24.09
CA HIS A 112 -9.43 -9.01 23.03
C HIS A 112 -8.83 -9.91 21.93
N LEU A 113 -7.49 -10.06 21.87
CA LEU A 113 -6.82 -11.03 21.00
C LEU A 113 -6.68 -12.42 21.65
N LYS A 114 -6.80 -12.50 22.99
CA LYS A 114 -6.70 -13.78 23.70
C LYS A 114 -7.94 -14.61 23.45
N ARG A 115 -7.75 -15.81 22.91
CA ARG A 115 -8.79 -16.83 22.78
C ARG A 115 -8.50 -17.93 23.78
N LEU A 116 -9.52 -18.42 24.48
CA LEU A 116 -9.39 -19.66 25.24
C LEU A 116 -9.10 -20.80 24.24
N PRO A 117 -8.11 -21.66 24.49
CA PRO A 117 -7.88 -22.83 23.65
C PRO A 117 -9.12 -23.73 23.67
N LYS A 118 -9.44 -24.32 22.52
CA LYS A 118 -10.48 -25.34 22.39
C LYS A 118 -9.98 -26.69 22.89
#